data_AF-A0A8T0DHT8-F1
#
_entry.id   AF-A0A8T0DHT8-F1
#
_cell.length_a   1.000
_cell.length_b   1.000
_cell.length_c   1.000
_cell.angle_alpha   90.00
_cell.angle_beta   90.00
_cell.angle_gamma   90.00
#
_symmetry.space_group_name_H-M   'P 1'
#
loop_
_entity.id
_entity.type
_entity.pdbx_description
1 polymer ?
#
loop_
_entity_poly.entity_id
_entity_poly.type
_entity_poly.pdbx_seq_one_letter_code
_entity_poly.pdbx_strand_id
1 'polypeptide(L)'
;FLGIPWDPVVLQHEVVLTNLTGLNPYEPSTKQVIHKIYTDSLAQWTGPDSVLDMEFIQTAHQESRLLQLLGYANVGNPPNYDALPSSIPIFRF
;
A
#
# COMPACT_ATOMS: atom_id res chain seq x y z
N PHE A 1 -10.15 -17.04 -0.93
CA PHE A 1 -9.91 -16.49 0.43
C PHE A 1 -11.22 -16.40 1.22
N LEU A 2 -12.16 -15.50 0.90
CA LEU A 2 -13.37 -15.30 1.72
C LEU A 2 -14.59 -16.19 1.37
N GLY A 3 -14.58 -16.87 0.23
CA GLY A 3 -15.74 -17.68 -0.20
C GLY A 3 -16.98 -16.87 -0.62
N ILE A 4 -16.84 -15.56 -0.79
CA ILE A 4 -17.89 -14.63 -1.23
C ILE A 4 -17.89 -14.55 -2.77
N PRO A 5 -19.06 -14.55 -3.45
CA PRO A 5 -19.14 -14.32 -4.88
C PRO A 5 -18.51 -12.99 -5.30
N TRP A 6 -17.89 -12.97 -6.48
CA TRP A 6 -17.33 -11.75 -7.05
C TRP A 6 -18.43 -10.77 -7.48
N ASP A 7 -18.24 -9.48 -7.20
CA ASP A 7 -19.06 -8.39 -7.70
C ASP A 7 -18.14 -7.24 -8.20
N PRO A 8 -18.26 -6.79 -9.46
CA PRO A 8 -17.45 -5.68 -9.99
C PRO A 8 -17.58 -4.37 -9.21
N VAL A 9 -18.65 -4.19 -8.42
CA VAL A 9 -18.88 -2.99 -7.61
C VAL A 9 -17.73 -2.69 -6.64
N VAL A 10 -16.98 -3.72 -6.22
CA VAL A 10 -15.84 -3.57 -5.30
C VAL A 10 -14.70 -2.73 -5.90
N LEU A 11 -14.64 -2.61 -7.23
CA LEU A 11 -13.66 -1.78 -7.94
C LEU A 11 -14.13 -0.32 -8.13
N GLN A 12 -15.34 0.01 -7.70
CA GLN A 12 -15.98 1.32 -7.87
C GLN A 12 -16.49 1.86 -6.51
N HIS A 13 -15.69 1.65 -5.46
CA HIS A 13 -16.10 1.97 -4.09
C HIS A 13 -16.47 3.45 -3.92
N GLU A 14 -15.82 4.36 -4.64
CA GLU A 14 -16.07 5.81 -4.57
C GLU A 14 -17.51 6.19 -4.94
N VAL A 15 -18.16 5.40 -5.81
CA VAL A 15 -19.55 5.61 -6.23
C VAL A 15 -20.53 5.11 -5.16
N VAL A 16 -20.15 4.07 -4.43
CA VAL A 16 -21.01 3.43 -3.41
C VAL A 16 -20.91 4.16 -2.07
N LEU A 17 -19.70 4.60 -1.71
CA LEU A 17 -19.43 5.27 -0.42
C LEU A 17 -20.26 6.54 -0.24
N THR A 18 -20.47 7.29 -1.33
CA THR A 18 -21.30 8.51 -1.33
C THR A 18 -22.79 8.22 -1.11
N ASN A 19 -23.24 6.98 -1.34
CA ASN A 19 -24.64 6.61 -1.35
C ASN A 19 -25.08 5.71 -0.18
N LEU A 20 -24.20 4.86 0.35
CA LEU A 20 -24.59 3.78 1.27
C LEU A 20 -23.91 3.78 2.64
N THR A 21 -22.82 4.51 2.82
CA THR A 21 -22.00 4.42 4.04
C THR A 21 -21.74 5.78 4.66
N GLY A 22 -22.04 5.94 5.95
CA GLY A 22 -21.62 7.11 6.73
C GLY A 22 -20.14 7.01 7.07
N LEU A 23 -19.27 7.51 6.18
CA LEU A 23 -17.84 7.68 6.51
C LEU A 23 -17.69 8.75 7.60
N ASN A 24 -16.85 8.48 8.59
CA ASN A 24 -16.55 9.44 9.64
C ASN A 24 -15.65 10.55 9.08
N PRO A 25 -16.08 11.83 9.07
CA PRO A 25 -15.27 12.92 8.51
C PRO A 25 -14.00 13.21 9.32
N TYR A 26 -13.90 12.71 10.55
CA TYR A 26 -12.74 12.91 11.42
C TYR A 26 -11.68 11.81 11.30
N GLU A 27 -11.95 10.73 10.57
CA GLU A 27 -10.95 9.70 10.30
C GLU A 27 -9.91 10.20 9.28
N PRO A 28 -8.59 10.10 9.56
CA PRO A 28 -7.55 10.61 8.66
C PRO A 28 -7.60 10.03 7.26
N SER A 29 -8.00 8.76 7.12
CA SER A 29 -8.08 8.03 5.86
C SER A 29 -9.31 8.38 5.00
N THR A 30 -10.29 9.10 5.56
CA THR A 30 -11.53 9.45 4.85
C THR A 30 -11.25 10.29 3.61
N LYS A 31 -10.24 11.17 3.66
CA LYS A 31 -9.89 12.02 2.52
C LYS A 31 -9.30 11.23 1.35
N GLN A 32 -8.69 10.08 1.62
CA GLN A 32 -8.06 9.22 0.61
C GLN A 32 -9.09 8.24 0.03
N VAL A 33 -9.88 7.59 0.89
CA VAL A 33 -10.80 6.50 0.50
C VAL A 33 -12.00 6.96 -0.34
N ILE A 34 -12.30 8.27 -0.36
CA ILE A 34 -13.37 8.83 -1.22
C ILE A 34 -12.97 8.90 -2.70
N HIS A 35 -11.69 8.76 -3.02
CA HIS A 35 -11.19 8.79 -4.39
C HIS A 35 -11.17 7.38 -5.00
N LYS A 36 -11.08 7.30 -6.33
CA LYS A 36 -10.87 6.02 -7.04
C LYS A 36 -9.60 5.33 -6.57
N ILE A 37 -9.44 4.05 -6.87
CA ILE A 37 -8.14 3.38 -6.70
C ILE A 37 -7.10 4.08 -7.59
N TYR A 38 -5.99 4.53 -6.99
CA TYR A 38 -4.85 5.16 -7.67
C TYR A 38 -3.52 4.72 -7.01
N THR A 39 -2.40 4.99 -7.68
CA THR A 39 -1.06 4.49 -7.27
C THR A 39 -0.10 5.56 -6.78
N ASP A 40 -0.53 6.84 -6.76
CA ASP A 40 0.31 7.99 -6.43
C ASP A 40 1.04 7.85 -5.09
N SER A 41 0.43 7.22 -4.10
CA SER A 41 1.01 7.07 -2.75
C SER A 41 2.06 5.94 -2.63
N LEU A 42 2.26 5.10 -3.65
CA LEU A 42 3.17 3.94 -3.55
C LEU A 42 4.60 4.34 -3.20
N ALA A 43 5.15 5.36 -3.86
CA ALA A 43 6.55 5.78 -3.71
C ALA A 43 6.72 7.18 -3.11
N GLN A 44 5.64 7.82 -2.63
CA GLN A 44 5.69 9.19 -2.10
C GLN A 44 6.63 9.34 -0.88
N TRP A 45 6.84 8.26 -0.12
CA TRP A 45 7.73 8.26 1.05
C TRP A 45 9.22 8.47 0.70
N THR A 46 9.64 8.30 -0.56
CA THR A 46 10.99 8.64 -1.04
C THR A 46 11.03 9.91 -1.88
N GLY A 47 9.91 10.63 -2.00
CA GLY A 47 9.82 11.82 -2.84
C GLY A 47 10.61 13.01 -2.29
N PRO A 48 10.72 14.11 -3.06
CA PRO A 48 11.42 15.33 -2.63
C PRO A 48 10.88 15.93 -1.32
N ASP A 49 9.60 15.73 -1.04
CA ASP A 49 8.93 16.21 0.17
C ASP A 49 8.97 15.20 1.33
N SER A 50 9.79 14.16 1.22
CA SER A 50 9.92 13.16 2.29
C SER A 50 10.48 13.79 3.56
N VAL A 51 9.87 13.43 4.69
CA VAL A 51 10.37 13.77 6.03
C VAL A 51 11.44 12.80 6.52
N LEU A 52 11.72 11.74 5.76
CA LEU A 52 12.70 10.72 6.10
C LEU A 52 14.09 11.12 5.60
N ASP A 53 15.10 10.87 6.43
CA ASP A 53 16.48 11.13 6.06
C ASP A 53 16.90 10.28 4.85
N MET A 54 17.69 10.87 3.96
CA MET A 54 18.16 10.18 2.75
C MET A 54 18.97 8.91 3.07
N GLU A 55 19.76 8.94 4.14
CA GLU A 55 20.49 7.76 4.62
C GLU A 55 19.51 6.66 5.05
N PHE A 56 18.50 7.00 5.85
CA PHE A 56 17.47 6.05 6.26
C PHE A 56 16.73 5.46 5.06
N ILE A 57 16.33 6.28 4.09
CA ILE A 57 15.70 5.80 2.86
C ILE A 57 16.62 4.78 2.17
N GLN A 58 17.92 5.06 2.06
CA GLN A 58 18.89 4.20 1.39
C GLN A 58 19.14 2.87 2.09
N THR A 59 19.11 2.81 3.43
CA THR A 59 19.53 1.60 4.18
C THR A 59 18.39 0.81 4.82
N ALA A 60 17.24 1.41 5.09
CA ALA A 60 16.15 0.78 5.87
C ALA A 60 15.69 -0.57 5.31
N HIS A 61 15.65 -0.72 3.99
CA HIS A 61 15.25 -1.97 3.34
C HIS A 61 16.24 -3.12 3.58
N GLN A 62 17.53 -2.81 3.77
CA GLN A 62 18.59 -3.79 4.05
C GLN A 62 18.70 -4.07 5.55
N GLU A 63 18.37 -3.11 6.40
CA GLU A 63 18.49 -3.26 7.86
C GLU A 63 17.24 -3.90 8.49
N SER A 64 16.08 -3.80 7.83
CA SER A 64 14.85 -4.39 8.30
C SER A 64 14.71 -5.85 7.86
N ARG A 65 14.90 -6.77 8.81
CA ARG A 65 14.59 -8.20 8.60
C ARG A 65 13.17 -8.42 8.08
N LEU A 66 12.21 -7.62 8.52
CA LEU A 66 10.82 -7.76 8.07
C LEU A 66 10.64 -7.37 6.60
N LEU A 67 11.28 -6.29 6.15
CA LEU A 67 11.23 -5.88 4.74
C LEU A 67 11.90 -6.90 3.82
N GLN A 68 13.01 -7.51 4.28
CA GLN A 68 13.64 -8.63 3.56
C GLN A 68 12.71 -9.84 3.46
N LEU A 69 12.11 -10.24 4.60
CA LEU A 69 11.19 -11.37 4.67
C LEU A 69 9.96 -11.18 3.77
N LEU A 70 9.44 -9.96 3.68
CA LEU A 70 8.31 -9.62 2.81
C LEU A 70 8.69 -9.39 1.35
N GLY A 71 9.98 -9.46 0.99
CA GLY A 71 10.47 -9.34 -0.38
C GLY A 71 10.72 -7.91 -0.86
N TYR A 72 10.54 -6.89 -0.02
CA TYR A 72 10.74 -5.48 -0.39
C TYR A 72 12.21 -5.08 -0.52
N ALA A 73 13.14 -5.83 0.09
CA ALA A 73 14.55 -5.46 0.11
C ALA A 73 15.27 -5.59 -1.23
N ASN A 74 14.79 -6.45 -2.15
CA ASN A 74 15.55 -6.84 -3.35
C ASN A 74 14.90 -6.38 -4.66
N VAL A 75 13.95 -5.42 -4.60
CA VAL A 75 13.16 -4.97 -5.77
C VAL A 75 13.35 -3.48 -6.09
N GLY A 76 14.39 -2.85 -5.53
CA GLY A 76 14.70 -1.44 -5.72
C GLY A 76 14.34 -0.56 -4.53
N ASN A 77 14.71 0.72 -4.61
CA ASN A 77 14.46 1.71 -3.57
C ASN A 77 14.13 3.10 -4.17
N PRO A 78 12.87 3.56 -4.12
CA PRO A 78 11.70 2.84 -3.62
C PRO A 78 11.47 1.53 -4.39
N PRO A 79 10.81 0.52 -3.78
CA PRO A 79 10.49 -0.75 -4.43
C PRO A 79 9.80 -0.58 -5.79
N ASN A 80 10.23 -1.35 -6.79
CA ASN A 80 9.40 -1.63 -7.95
C ASN A 80 8.30 -2.63 -7.53
N TYR A 81 7.13 -2.10 -7.15
CA TYR A 81 6.02 -2.90 -6.62
C TYR A 81 5.47 -3.92 -7.62
N ASP A 82 5.62 -3.70 -8.93
CA ASP A 82 5.21 -4.65 -9.97
C ASP A 82 6.13 -5.88 -10.05
N ALA A 83 7.35 -5.79 -9.49
CA ALA A 83 8.31 -6.88 -9.44
C ALA A 83 8.14 -7.78 -8.20
N LEU A 84 7.19 -7.46 -7.31
CA LEU A 84 6.94 -8.27 -6.11
C LEU A 84 6.27 -9.61 -6.48
N PRO A 85 6.62 -10.70 -5.79
CA PRO A 85 5.99 -11.98 -6.03
C PRO A 85 4.50 -11.92 -5.69
N SER A 86 3.64 -12.45 -6.56
CA SER A 86 2.20 -12.57 -6.31
C SER A 86 1.86 -13.65 -5.27
N SER A 87 2.85 -14.44 -4.84
CA SER A 87 2.72 -15.45 -3.80
C SER A 87 2.98 -14.87 -2.42
N ILE A 88 2.13 -15.22 -1.45
CA ILE A 88 2.30 -14.85 -0.05
C ILE A 88 3.58 -15.51 0.51
N PRO A 89 4.50 -14.76 1.14
CA PRO A 89 5.66 -15.35 1.79
C PRO A 89 5.23 -16.34 2.90
N ILE A 90 5.72 -17.58 2.83
CA ILE A 90 5.48 -18.58 3.88
C ILE A 90 6.59 -18.44 4.92
N PHE A 91 6.29 -17.81 6.05
CA PHE A 91 7.22 -17.72 7.17
C PHE A 91 7.16 -18.99 8.01
N ARG A 92 8.29 -19.69 8.14
CA ARG A 92 8.48 -20.74 9.14
C ARG A 92 9.23 -20.11 10.32
N PHE A 93 8.57 -20.06 11.47
CA PHE A 93 9.13 -19.62 12.74
C PHE A 93 9.81 -20.78 13.47
#